data_AF-A0A7S4FQA7-F1
#
_entry.id   AF-A0A7S4FQA7-F1
#
_cell.length_a   1.000
_cell.length_b   1.000
_cell.length_c   1.000
_cell.angle_alpha   90.00
_cell.angle_beta   90.00
_cell.angle_gamma   90.00
#
_symmetry.space_group_name_H-M   'P 1'
#
loop_
_entity.id
_entity.type
_entity.pdbx_description
1 polymer ?
#
loop_
_entity_poly.entity_id
_entity_poly.type
_entity_poly.pdbx_seq_one_letter_code
_entity_poly.pdbx_strand_id
1 'polypeptide(L)'
;SDGSWVYVGGCTAGAARVDCGPPNQPNVDFRSCTDYSFRSVCVAVCATGYTGRPSALCGSDGSWVYDGGCTAGAVNCGPPSQSNVDFSSCTDHTFGGNCNPTCAAGFKGQPLAICWDDGSWIYLGSCEPDQDCVFTWASWGACSQSCAGGTRSRTASISTPAAGVGTACPSPETEACNTQPCGTWEHCTGWISSGNEIAGYSGVLLTPKAAEAECQRLSSCIGYTYKGNRDANYPVSVWLKQKWDCTQASGWHSFKKPPVDCGPPFQPNVDFSSCTDYSYGGSCSPICATGYIGRPFAVCGSDGSWVYVGGCTAGAARVDCGPPNQPNVDFRSCTDYSFRSVCVAVCATGYTGRPSALCGSDGSW
;
A
#
# COMPACT_ATOMS: atom_id res chain seq x y z
N SER A 1 -107.49 20.39 2.72
CA SER A 1 -107.60 19.40 3.82
C SER A 1 -107.31 17.99 3.30
N ASP A 2 -106.22 17.84 2.56
CA ASP A 2 -105.67 16.54 2.14
C ASP A 2 -104.17 16.40 2.47
N GLY A 3 -103.52 17.44 3.02
CA GLY A 3 -102.14 17.32 3.53
C GLY A 3 -101.08 17.10 2.46
N SER A 4 -101.37 17.37 1.18
CA SER A 4 -100.41 17.28 0.08
C SER A 4 -99.67 18.60 -0.18
N TRP A 5 -98.36 18.50 -0.39
CA TRP A 5 -97.52 19.60 -0.85
C TRP A 5 -97.83 19.95 -2.31
N VAL A 6 -97.96 21.24 -2.61
CA VAL A 6 -97.90 21.77 -3.98
C VAL A 6 -96.47 22.23 -4.23
N TYR A 7 -95.74 21.54 -5.10
CA TYR A 7 -94.45 22.02 -5.59
C TYR A 7 -94.71 23.06 -6.68
N VAL A 8 -94.32 24.32 -6.42
CA VAL A 8 -94.30 25.39 -7.43
C VAL A 8 -92.85 25.66 -7.79
N GLY A 9 -92.47 25.31 -9.01
CA GLY A 9 -91.10 25.40 -9.53
C GLY A 9 -90.45 24.04 -9.69
N GLY A 10 -90.40 23.55 -10.93
CA GLY A 10 -89.54 22.44 -11.34
C GLY A 10 -88.23 22.97 -11.90
N CYS A 11 -87.13 22.25 -11.68
CA CYS A 11 -85.89 22.50 -12.43
C CYS A 11 -86.17 22.22 -13.92
N THR A 12 -86.28 23.26 -14.73
CA THR A 12 -86.22 23.15 -16.19
C THR A 12 -84.81 22.78 -16.63
N ALA A 13 -84.70 21.94 -17.66
CA ALA A 13 -83.44 21.53 -18.27
C ALA A 13 -82.56 22.77 -18.53
N GLY A 14 -81.34 22.72 -17.99
CA GLY A 14 -80.45 23.87 -17.85
C GLY A 14 -80.12 24.54 -19.19
N ALA A 15 -79.84 25.85 -19.11
CA ALA A 15 -78.95 26.46 -20.08
C ALA A 15 -77.73 25.53 -20.21
N ALA A 16 -77.36 25.18 -21.45
CA ALA A 16 -76.23 24.29 -21.71
C ALA A 16 -75.06 24.69 -20.82
N ARG A 17 -74.46 23.72 -20.12
CA ARG A 17 -73.29 23.95 -19.26
C ARG A 17 -72.26 24.69 -20.11
N VAL A 18 -71.98 25.96 -19.77
CA VAL A 18 -70.99 26.75 -20.51
C VAL A 18 -69.65 26.06 -20.34
N ASP A 19 -69.09 25.64 -21.46
CA ASP A 19 -67.84 24.90 -21.58
C ASP A 19 -66.92 25.71 -22.51
N CYS A 20 -65.80 26.17 -21.96
CA CYS A 20 -64.82 26.97 -22.69
C CYS A 20 -63.87 26.11 -23.56
N GLY A 21 -63.97 24.78 -23.48
CA GLY A 21 -63.05 23.85 -24.12
C GLY A 21 -61.61 23.93 -23.57
N PRO A 22 -60.66 23.15 -24.11
CA PRO A 22 -59.27 23.20 -23.68
C PRO A 22 -58.65 24.59 -23.90
N PRO A 23 -58.06 25.23 -22.87
CA PRO A 23 -57.35 26.50 -23.04
C PRO A 23 -56.16 26.34 -23.99
N ASN A 24 -55.80 27.42 -24.69
CA ASN A 24 -54.65 27.43 -25.58
C ASN A 24 -53.93 28.79 -25.49
N GLN A 25 -52.72 28.78 -24.93
CA GLN A 25 -51.79 29.89 -24.95
C GLN A 25 -50.40 29.39 -25.38
N PRO A 26 -49.63 30.18 -26.16
CA PRO A 26 -48.27 29.83 -26.52
C PRO A 26 -47.39 29.58 -25.29
N ASN A 27 -46.61 28.50 -25.32
CA ASN A 27 -45.59 28.18 -24.32
C ASN A 27 -46.11 27.87 -22.90
N VAL A 28 -47.40 27.59 -22.76
CA VAL A 28 -48.05 27.16 -21.52
C VAL A 28 -48.51 25.71 -21.66
N ASP A 29 -48.22 24.85 -20.66
CA ASP A 29 -48.74 23.48 -20.59
C ASP A 29 -49.98 23.41 -19.70
N PHE A 30 -51.14 23.22 -20.35
CA PHE A 30 -52.46 23.12 -19.72
C PHE A 30 -52.92 21.69 -19.42
N ARG A 31 -52.05 20.66 -19.57
CA ARG A 31 -52.42 19.24 -19.39
C ARG A 31 -52.96 18.89 -18.01
N SER A 32 -52.66 19.69 -16.99
CA SER A 32 -53.20 19.53 -15.63
C SER A 32 -54.65 20.02 -15.49
N CYS A 33 -55.17 20.76 -16.46
CA CYS A 33 -56.52 21.31 -16.42
C CYS A 33 -57.54 20.35 -17.03
N THR A 34 -58.51 19.96 -16.22
CA THR A 34 -59.49 18.91 -16.57
C THR A 34 -60.95 19.39 -16.46
N ASP A 35 -61.19 20.59 -15.90
CA ASP A 35 -62.51 21.20 -15.80
C ASP A 35 -62.57 22.51 -16.58
N TYR A 36 -63.40 22.52 -17.62
CA TYR A 36 -63.55 23.62 -18.58
C TYR A 36 -64.86 24.39 -18.39
N SER A 37 -65.51 24.22 -17.24
CA SER A 37 -66.83 24.79 -16.99
C SER A 37 -66.80 26.24 -16.53
N PHE A 38 -67.95 26.90 -16.63
CA PHE A 38 -68.13 28.27 -16.15
C PHE A 38 -67.56 28.49 -14.74
N ARG A 39 -66.71 29.51 -14.60
CA ARG A 39 -65.96 29.91 -13.39
C ARG A 39 -64.86 28.95 -12.94
N SER A 40 -64.56 27.89 -13.69
CA SER A 40 -63.38 27.07 -13.41
C SER A 40 -62.11 27.90 -13.65
N VAL A 41 -61.21 27.88 -12.67
CA VAL A 41 -59.88 28.48 -12.74
C VAL A 41 -58.88 27.37 -13.00
N CYS A 42 -58.12 27.54 -14.06
CA CYS A 42 -57.04 26.65 -14.46
C CYS A 42 -55.72 27.37 -14.21
N VAL A 43 -54.89 26.82 -13.30
CA VAL A 43 -53.51 27.26 -13.07
C VAL A 43 -52.60 26.30 -13.81
N ALA A 44 -51.79 26.83 -14.73
CA ALA A 44 -50.95 26.05 -15.61
C ALA A 44 -49.47 26.28 -15.32
N VAL A 45 -48.62 25.41 -15.88
CA VAL A 45 -47.15 25.53 -15.79
C VAL A 45 -46.60 25.92 -17.16
N CYS A 46 -45.44 26.55 -17.19
CA CYS A 46 -44.79 26.87 -18.45
C CYS A 46 -44.20 25.62 -19.11
N ALA A 47 -44.20 25.60 -20.44
CA ALA A 47 -43.48 24.58 -21.21
C ALA A 47 -41.97 24.68 -20.93
N THR A 48 -41.23 23.58 -21.14
CA THR A 48 -39.77 23.53 -20.94
C THR A 48 -39.07 24.71 -21.63
N GLY A 49 -38.25 25.46 -20.89
CA GLY A 49 -37.53 26.64 -21.39
C GLY A 49 -38.27 27.98 -21.25
N TYR A 50 -39.45 28.00 -20.62
CA TYR A 50 -40.21 29.21 -20.36
C TYR A 50 -40.50 29.39 -18.87
N THR A 51 -40.62 30.64 -18.42
CA THR A 51 -40.92 30.98 -17.03
C THR A 51 -42.08 31.97 -16.95
N GLY A 52 -42.87 31.90 -15.87
CA GLY A 52 -44.09 32.68 -15.69
C GLY A 52 -45.10 31.96 -14.81
N ARG A 53 -46.23 32.63 -14.52
CA ARG A 53 -47.34 32.07 -13.74
C ARG A 53 -48.66 32.27 -14.49
N PRO A 54 -48.95 31.45 -15.51
CA PRO A 54 -50.15 31.59 -16.31
C PRO A 54 -51.38 31.03 -15.60
N SER A 55 -52.51 31.70 -15.78
CA SER A 55 -53.81 31.22 -15.33
C SER A 55 -54.91 31.58 -16.33
N ALA A 56 -55.96 30.76 -16.36
CA ALA A 56 -57.12 30.95 -17.22
C ALA A 56 -58.41 30.79 -16.41
N LEU A 57 -59.38 31.68 -16.62
CA LEU A 57 -60.72 31.66 -16.01
C LEU A 57 -61.79 31.52 -17.11
N CYS A 58 -62.67 30.53 -16.99
CA CYS A 58 -63.75 30.32 -17.96
C CYS A 58 -64.91 31.31 -17.72
N GLY A 59 -65.15 32.18 -18.70
CA GLY A 59 -66.18 33.22 -18.69
C GLY A 59 -67.59 32.71 -18.98
N SER A 60 -68.59 33.57 -18.74
CA SER A 60 -70.01 33.25 -18.97
C SER A 60 -70.40 33.19 -20.46
N ASP A 61 -69.52 33.70 -21.33
CA ASP A 61 -69.68 33.73 -22.78
C ASP A 61 -69.04 32.50 -23.47
N GLY A 62 -68.46 31.58 -22.71
CA GLY A 62 -67.76 30.41 -23.25
C GLY A 62 -66.33 30.70 -23.70
N SER A 63 -65.75 31.85 -23.35
CA SER A 63 -64.35 32.20 -23.66
C SER A 63 -63.47 32.18 -22.41
N TRP A 64 -62.18 31.86 -22.60
CA TRP A 64 -61.16 31.97 -21.54
C TRP A 64 -60.68 33.42 -21.38
N VAL A 65 -60.66 33.90 -20.15
CA VAL A 65 -59.90 35.10 -19.75
C VAL A 65 -58.56 34.64 -19.19
N TYR A 66 -57.47 35.11 -19.80
CA TYR A 66 -56.13 34.73 -19.39
C TYR A 66 -55.48 35.83 -18.55
N ASP A 67 -54.77 35.41 -17.49
CA ASP A 67 -53.96 36.28 -16.65
C ASP A 67 -52.55 35.70 -16.48
N GLY A 68 -51.54 36.53 -16.73
CA GLY A 68 -50.15 36.12 -16.85
C GLY A 68 -49.84 35.35 -18.15
N GLY A 69 -48.57 35.01 -18.33
CA GLY A 69 -48.08 34.28 -19.50
C GLY A 69 -46.68 33.73 -19.26
N CYS A 70 -46.23 32.85 -20.14
CA CYS A 70 -44.89 32.28 -20.10
C CYS A 70 -43.98 33.01 -21.07
N THR A 71 -42.95 33.66 -20.54
CA THR A 71 -41.91 34.35 -21.33
C THR A 71 -40.66 33.48 -21.42
N ALA A 72 -39.92 33.59 -22.52
CA ALA A 72 -38.63 32.92 -22.65
C ALA A 72 -37.70 33.43 -21.53
N GLY A 73 -37.48 32.59 -20.52
CA GLY A 73 -36.56 32.86 -19.42
C GLY A 73 -35.52 31.76 -19.45
N ALA A 74 -34.33 32.07 -19.94
CA ALA A 74 -33.19 31.18 -19.80
C ALA A 74 -32.93 31.00 -18.30
N VAL A 75 -33.29 29.85 -17.74
CA VAL A 75 -32.85 29.45 -16.40
C VAL A 75 -31.34 29.58 -16.38
N ASN A 76 -30.80 30.43 -15.49
CA ASN A 76 -29.39 30.75 -15.41
C ASN A 76 -28.87 30.34 -14.02
N CYS A 77 -27.98 29.34 -13.99
CA CYS A 77 -27.42 28.79 -12.76
C CYS A 77 -26.33 29.68 -12.14
N GLY A 78 -25.99 30.81 -12.78
CA GLY A 78 -24.86 31.65 -12.41
C GLY A 78 -23.50 30.96 -12.60
N PRO A 79 -22.39 31.64 -12.29
CA PRO A 79 -21.07 31.04 -12.38
C PRO A 79 -20.91 29.86 -11.39
N PRO A 80 -20.52 28.66 -11.85
CA PRO A 80 -20.26 27.52 -10.97
C PRO A 80 -19.02 27.77 -10.09
N SER A 81 -18.98 27.15 -8.90
CA SER A 81 -17.80 27.25 -8.03
C SER A 81 -17.57 25.98 -7.19
N GLN A 82 -16.34 25.48 -7.22
CA GLN A 82 -15.81 24.41 -6.36
C GLN A 82 -14.32 24.69 -6.10
N SER A 83 -13.83 24.37 -4.91
CA SER A 83 -12.50 24.81 -4.43
C SER A 83 -11.29 24.23 -5.16
N ASN A 84 -11.44 23.10 -5.85
CA ASN A 84 -10.39 22.33 -6.53
C ASN A 84 -10.61 22.20 -8.04
N VAL A 85 -11.53 22.99 -8.59
CA VAL A 85 -11.95 22.96 -10.00
C VAL A 85 -11.87 24.39 -10.56
N ASP A 86 -11.23 24.52 -11.71
CA ASP A 86 -11.15 25.76 -12.49
C ASP A 86 -12.25 25.79 -13.55
N PHE A 87 -13.25 26.64 -13.31
CA PHE A 87 -14.39 26.87 -14.19
C PHE A 87 -14.18 28.01 -15.19
N SER A 88 -12.95 28.51 -15.37
CA SER A 88 -12.65 29.62 -16.30
C SER A 88 -13.06 29.36 -17.75
N SER A 89 -13.16 28.09 -18.15
CA SER A 89 -13.64 27.67 -19.47
C SER A 89 -15.17 27.60 -19.61
N CYS A 90 -15.92 27.72 -18.51
CA CYS A 90 -17.38 27.59 -18.50
C CYS A 90 -18.06 28.94 -18.71
N THR A 91 -18.58 29.17 -19.92
CA THR A 91 -19.24 30.44 -20.29
C THR A 91 -20.74 30.32 -20.51
N ASP A 92 -21.27 29.10 -20.69
CA ASP A 92 -22.70 28.84 -20.77
C ASP A 92 -23.24 28.44 -19.39
N HIS A 93 -24.15 29.25 -18.85
CA HIS A 93 -24.79 29.05 -17.56
C HIS A 93 -26.29 28.76 -17.69
N THR A 94 -26.75 28.49 -18.92
CA THR A 94 -28.17 28.26 -19.19
C THR A 94 -28.57 26.81 -18.98
N PHE A 95 -29.85 26.56 -18.73
CA PHE A 95 -30.38 25.20 -18.52
C PHE A 95 -29.97 24.22 -19.62
N GLY A 96 -29.46 23.06 -19.21
CA GLY A 96 -28.93 22.03 -20.09
C GLY A 96 -27.49 22.29 -20.57
N GLY A 97 -26.92 23.46 -20.27
CA GLY A 97 -25.51 23.77 -20.45
C GLY A 97 -24.66 22.79 -19.66
N ASN A 98 -23.75 22.10 -20.35
CA ASN A 98 -22.73 21.26 -19.74
C ASN A 98 -21.38 21.95 -19.82
N CYS A 99 -20.59 21.83 -18.76
CA CYS A 99 -19.21 22.28 -18.77
C CYS A 99 -18.30 21.15 -18.29
N ASN A 100 -17.21 20.95 -19.03
CA ASN A 100 -16.09 20.10 -18.63
C ASN A 100 -14.94 20.99 -18.13
N PRO A 101 -14.99 21.49 -16.88
CA PRO A 101 -13.93 22.31 -16.34
C PRO A 101 -12.64 21.52 -16.13
N THR A 102 -11.54 22.22 -15.91
CA THR A 102 -10.25 21.60 -15.58
C THR A 102 -10.04 21.61 -14.07
N CYS A 103 -9.28 20.64 -13.54
CA CYS A 103 -8.90 20.71 -12.12
C CYS A 103 -7.92 21.87 -11.87
N ALA A 104 -8.00 22.47 -10.68
CA ALA A 104 -7.06 23.48 -10.24
C ALA A 104 -5.63 22.91 -10.15
N ALA A 105 -4.62 23.79 -10.12
CA ALA A 105 -3.23 23.37 -10.00
C ALA A 105 -3.01 22.48 -8.75
N GLY A 106 -2.35 21.33 -8.95
CA GLY A 106 -2.15 20.32 -7.89
C GLY A 106 -3.32 19.34 -7.72
N PHE A 107 -4.35 19.42 -8.56
CA PHE A 107 -5.46 18.46 -8.60
C PHE A 107 -5.65 17.87 -10.00
N LYS A 108 -6.18 16.65 -10.07
CA LYS A 108 -6.47 15.92 -11.30
C LYS A 108 -7.78 15.13 -11.20
N GLY A 109 -8.43 14.93 -12.33
CA GLY A 109 -9.74 14.31 -12.40
C GLY A 109 -10.53 14.78 -13.62
N GLN A 110 -11.77 14.33 -13.72
CA GLN A 110 -12.70 14.67 -14.80
C GLN A 110 -13.99 15.25 -14.21
N PRO A 111 -13.95 16.51 -13.74
CA PRO A 111 -15.14 17.18 -13.25
C PRO A 111 -16.07 17.57 -14.41
N LEU A 112 -17.37 17.53 -14.14
CA LEU A 112 -18.46 17.88 -15.04
C LEU A 112 -19.48 18.69 -14.26
N ALA A 113 -19.93 19.82 -14.80
CA ALA A 113 -21.00 20.63 -14.23
C ALA A 113 -22.16 20.75 -15.22
N ILE A 114 -23.39 20.57 -14.75
CA ILE A 114 -24.61 20.64 -15.56
C ILE A 114 -25.60 21.59 -14.89
N CYS A 115 -26.10 22.58 -15.63
CA CYS A 115 -27.12 23.50 -15.13
C CYS A 115 -28.52 22.87 -15.23
N TRP A 116 -29.22 22.79 -14.09
CA TRP A 116 -30.51 22.11 -13.96
C TRP A 116 -31.71 23.06 -13.98
N ASP A 117 -32.93 22.51 -14.05
CA ASP A 117 -34.18 23.27 -14.28
C ASP A 117 -34.62 24.15 -13.10
N ASP A 118 -34.11 23.88 -11.91
CA ASP A 118 -34.32 24.67 -10.69
C ASP A 118 -33.32 25.81 -10.52
N GLY A 119 -32.39 25.99 -11.47
CA GLY A 119 -31.33 27.00 -11.41
C GLY A 119 -30.12 26.60 -10.56
N SER A 120 -29.98 25.31 -10.20
CA SER A 120 -28.82 24.78 -9.49
C SER A 120 -27.82 24.06 -10.41
N TRP A 121 -26.55 24.00 -9.99
CA TRP A 121 -25.52 23.18 -10.65
C TRP A 121 -25.49 21.77 -10.07
N ILE A 122 -25.50 20.77 -10.94
CA ILE A 122 -25.15 19.38 -10.61
C ILE A 122 -23.68 19.17 -10.96
N TYR A 123 -22.89 18.72 -9.99
CA TYR A 123 -21.48 18.36 -10.18
C TYR A 123 -21.31 16.85 -10.22
N LEU A 124 -20.72 16.35 -11.30
CA LEU A 124 -20.36 14.96 -11.50
C LEU A 124 -18.84 14.84 -11.67
N GLY A 125 -18.26 13.74 -11.22
CA GLY A 125 -16.81 13.62 -11.14
C GLY A 125 -16.20 14.52 -10.06
N SER A 126 -14.90 14.36 -9.82
CA SER A 126 -14.16 15.07 -8.78
C SER A 126 -12.73 15.35 -9.22
N CYS A 127 -12.10 16.29 -8.52
CA CYS A 127 -10.67 16.57 -8.65
C CYS A 127 -9.96 16.14 -7.38
N GLU A 128 -9.08 15.15 -7.47
CA GLU A 128 -8.29 14.66 -6.34
C GLU A 128 -6.89 15.28 -6.34
N PRO A 129 -6.25 15.45 -5.17
CA PRO A 129 -4.87 15.91 -5.10
C PRO A 129 -3.94 15.02 -5.94
N ASP A 130 -3.08 15.65 -6.70
CA ASP A 130 -2.02 14.97 -7.44
C ASP A 130 -0.83 14.73 -6.50
N GLN A 131 -0.56 13.47 -6.19
CA GLN A 131 0.43 13.10 -5.18
C GLN A 131 1.26 11.90 -5.63
N ASP A 132 2.57 12.10 -5.71
CA ASP A 132 3.51 11.00 -5.95
C ASP A 132 3.58 10.06 -4.75
N CYS A 133 3.86 8.78 -5.03
CA CYS A 133 4.18 7.84 -3.97
C CYS A 133 5.49 8.21 -3.26
N VAL A 134 5.44 8.29 -1.93
CA VAL A 134 6.63 8.40 -1.09
C VAL A 134 6.84 7.08 -0.39
N PHE A 135 8.03 6.48 -0.59
CA PHE A 135 8.35 5.16 -0.06
C PHE A 135 9.83 5.04 0.30
N THR A 136 10.14 4.03 1.11
CA THR A 136 11.51 3.58 1.37
C THR A 136 11.60 2.07 1.11
N TRP A 137 12.72 1.60 0.58
CA TRP A 137 12.93 0.16 0.38
C TRP A 137 13.25 -0.51 1.71
N ALA A 138 12.57 -1.63 2.00
CA ALA A 138 13.03 -2.54 3.03
C ALA A 138 14.38 -3.16 2.62
N SER A 139 15.10 -3.68 3.61
CA SER A 139 16.22 -4.59 3.33
C SER A 139 15.73 -5.78 2.49
N TRP A 140 16.66 -6.39 1.75
CA TRP A 140 16.37 -7.63 1.01
C TRP A 140 15.82 -8.74 1.90
N GLY A 141 15.20 -9.76 1.32
CA GLY A 141 14.87 -10.98 2.05
C GLY A 141 16.08 -11.91 2.19
N ALA A 142 15.90 -12.98 2.96
CA ALA A 142 16.81 -14.12 2.88
C ALA A 142 16.80 -14.72 1.47
N CYS A 143 17.95 -15.25 1.02
CA CYS A 143 18.01 -15.96 -0.25
C CYS A 143 17.28 -17.31 -0.14
N SER A 144 16.57 -17.70 -1.20
CA SER A 144 15.85 -18.98 -1.25
C SER A 144 16.76 -20.21 -1.28
N GLN A 145 18.04 -20.03 -1.61
CA GLN A 145 19.06 -21.07 -1.63
C GLN A 145 20.36 -20.54 -1.03
N SER A 146 21.14 -21.39 -0.37
CA SER A 146 22.47 -21.04 0.15
C SER A 146 23.59 -21.19 -0.90
N CYS A 147 23.35 -21.89 -2.01
CA CYS A 147 24.26 -22.06 -3.14
C CYS A 147 23.50 -22.48 -4.41
N ALA A 148 24.21 -22.62 -5.53
CA ALA A 148 23.71 -22.97 -6.87
C ALA A 148 22.62 -22.05 -7.44
N GLY A 149 22.54 -20.82 -6.94
CA GLY A 149 21.58 -19.82 -7.38
C GLY A 149 20.26 -19.90 -6.61
N GLY A 150 19.92 -18.79 -5.96
CA GLY A 150 18.62 -18.54 -5.37
C GLY A 150 18.09 -17.17 -5.77
N THR A 151 16.94 -16.83 -5.20
CA THR A 151 16.28 -15.54 -5.37
C THR A 151 15.96 -14.94 -4.02
N ARG A 152 16.04 -13.62 -3.92
CA ARG A 152 15.56 -12.87 -2.75
C ARG A 152 14.73 -11.70 -3.22
N SER A 153 13.76 -11.30 -2.41
CA SER A 153 12.83 -10.23 -2.74
C SER A 153 12.85 -9.14 -1.67
N ARG A 154 12.53 -7.90 -2.05
CA ARG A 154 12.31 -6.78 -1.13
C ARG A 154 11.02 -6.05 -1.47
N THR A 155 10.42 -5.45 -0.46
CA THR A 155 9.21 -4.63 -0.60
C THR A 155 9.49 -3.19 -0.22
N ALA A 156 8.73 -2.26 -0.79
CA ALA A 156 8.75 -0.87 -0.38
C ALA A 156 7.78 -0.65 0.79
N SER A 157 8.21 0.08 1.81
CA SER A 157 7.34 0.65 2.83
C SER A 157 6.83 2.00 2.34
N ILE A 158 5.54 2.08 2.04
CA ILE A 158 4.87 3.27 1.49
C ILE A 158 4.47 4.16 2.67
N SER A 159 5.05 5.35 2.77
CA SER A 159 4.62 6.36 3.76
C SER A 159 3.47 7.22 3.24
N THR A 160 3.44 7.44 1.93
CA THR A 160 2.39 8.22 1.26
C THR A 160 2.00 7.50 -0.03
N PRO A 161 0.75 7.03 -0.17
CA PRO A 161 0.29 6.40 -1.41
C PRO A 161 0.18 7.43 -2.53
N ALA A 162 0.31 6.98 -3.78
CA ALA A 162 0.06 7.82 -4.93
C ALA A 162 -1.44 8.17 -5.06
N ALA A 163 -1.75 9.38 -5.52
CA ALA A 163 -3.10 9.83 -5.86
C ALA A 163 -3.09 10.66 -7.15
N GLY A 164 -4.22 10.71 -7.86
CA GLY A 164 -4.34 11.45 -9.13
C GLY A 164 -3.47 10.85 -10.24
N VAL A 165 -2.57 11.65 -10.83
CA VAL A 165 -1.60 11.19 -11.85
C VAL A 165 -0.18 11.07 -11.29
N GLY A 166 -0.06 11.10 -9.96
CA GLY A 166 1.20 10.94 -9.27
C GLY A 166 1.86 9.60 -9.60
N THR A 167 3.18 9.59 -9.50
CA THR A 167 4.02 8.44 -9.79
C THR A 167 3.61 7.28 -8.88
N ALA A 168 3.21 6.17 -9.51
CA ALA A 168 2.76 4.98 -8.81
C ALA A 168 3.83 4.43 -7.86
N CYS A 169 3.39 3.83 -6.75
CA CYS A 169 4.29 3.15 -5.84
C CYS A 169 4.99 1.97 -6.53
N PRO A 170 6.26 1.68 -6.20
CA PRO A 170 7.00 0.60 -6.82
C PRO A 170 6.43 -0.77 -6.42
N SER A 171 6.50 -1.70 -7.36
CA SER A 171 6.23 -3.11 -7.12
C SER A 171 7.39 -3.78 -6.37
N PRO A 172 7.17 -4.88 -5.63
CA PRO A 172 8.25 -5.64 -5.02
C PRO A 172 9.33 -6.04 -6.03
N GLU A 173 10.59 -5.91 -5.62
CA GLU A 173 11.74 -6.28 -6.45
C GLU A 173 12.24 -7.67 -6.08
N THR A 174 12.83 -8.36 -7.06
CA THR A 174 13.49 -9.67 -6.87
C THR A 174 14.83 -9.66 -7.58
N GLU A 175 15.84 -10.24 -6.94
CA GLU A 175 17.17 -10.39 -7.53
C GLU A 175 17.75 -11.80 -7.28
N ALA A 176 18.73 -12.16 -8.11
CA ALA A 176 19.50 -13.38 -7.94
C ALA A 176 20.50 -13.23 -6.77
N CYS A 177 20.66 -14.30 -6.00
CA CYS A 177 21.60 -14.37 -4.89
C CYS A 177 22.23 -15.76 -4.83
N ASN A 178 23.34 -15.88 -4.10
CA ASN A 178 24.03 -17.14 -3.83
C ASN A 178 24.34 -17.98 -5.09
N THR A 179 24.86 -17.33 -6.13
CA THR A 179 25.14 -17.94 -7.45
C THR A 179 26.40 -18.81 -7.47
N GLN A 180 27.15 -18.89 -6.37
CA GLN A 180 28.28 -19.80 -6.24
C GLN A 180 27.82 -21.25 -6.37
N PRO A 181 28.59 -22.14 -7.03
CA PRO A 181 28.26 -23.56 -7.09
C PRO A 181 28.20 -24.14 -5.67
N CYS A 182 27.27 -25.05 -5.43
CA CYS A 182 27.33 -25.86 -4.22
C CYS A 182 28.60 -26.73 -4.25
N GLY A 183 29.21 -26.97 -3.08
CA GLY A 183 30.33 -27.90 -3.01
C GLY A 183 29.93 -29.29 -3.51
N THR A 184 30.83 -29.96 -4.24
CA THR A 184 30.60 -31.31 -4.75
C THR A 184 31.07 -32.36 -3.75
N TRP A 185 30.40 -33.52 -3.73
CA TRP A 185 30.84 -34.66 -2.93
C TRP A 185 32.15 -35.23 -3.47
N GLU A 186 33.17 -35.32 -2.63
CA GLU A 186 34.45 -35.93 -2.99
C GLU A 186 34.27 -37.46 -2.98
N HIS A 187 34.47 -38.12 -4.13
CA HIS A 187 34.32 -39.57 -4.25
C HIS A 187 35.66 -40.28 -4.05
N CYS A 188 35.65 -41.29 -3.20
CA CYS A 188 36.76 -42.22 -2.98
C CYS A 188 36.31 -43.66 -3.27
N THR A 189 37.09 -44.39 -4.07
CA THR A 189 36.91 -45.83 -4.31
C THR A 189 37.58 -46.62 -3.19
N GLY A 190 36.88 -46.69 -2.07
CA GLY A 190 37.38 -47.26 -0.83
C GLY A 190 36.37 -47.16 0.29
N TRP A 191 36.77 -47.58 1.48
CA TRP A 191 35.94 -47.57 2.68
C TRP A 191 36.52 -46.64 3.75
N ILE A 192 35.66 -46.17 4.65
CA ILE A 192 36.04 -45.34 5.80
C ILE A 192 36.11 -46.27 7.03
N SER A 193 37.16 -46.15 7.84
CA SER A 193 37.47 -47.08 8.92
C SER A 193 36.31 -47.30 9.91
N SER A 194 36.23 -48.49 10.51
CA SER A 194 35.28 -48.78 11.59
C SER A 194 35.63 -47.99 12.86
N GLY A 195 34.61 -47.63 13.65
CA GLY A 195 34.74 -46.82 14.87
C GLY A 195 34.48 -45.32 14.67
N ASN A 196 34.20 -44.89 13.44
CA ASN A 196 33.85 -43.51 13.09
C ASN A 196 32.36 -43.35 12.74
N GLU A 197 31.53 -44.36 12.95
CA GLU A 197 30.10 -44.34 12.62
C GLU A 197 29.32 -43.37 13.52
N ILE A 198 28.40 -42.62 12.93
CA ILE A 198 27.41 -41.88 13.71
C ILE A 198 26.47 -42.88 14.38
N ALA A 199 26.24 -42.72 15.68
CA ALA A 199 25.31 -43.56 16.44
C ALA A 199 23.93 -43.59 15.77
N GLY A 200 23.40 -44.78 15.52
CA GLY A 200 22.12 -44.99 14.81
C GLY A 200 22.23 -45.06 13.28
N TYR A 201 23.40 -44.80 12.69
CA TYR A 201 23.61 -44.81 11.23
C TYR A 201 24.66 -45.83 10.77
N SER A 202 24.84 -46.90 11.54
CA SER A 202 25.72 -48.02 11.18
C SER A 202 24.92 -49.09 10.44
N GLY A 203 25.17 -49.25 9.13
CA GLY A 203 24.56 -50.29 8.31
C GLY A 203 23.08 -50.03 7.98
N VAL A 204 22.66 -48.77 8.00
CA VAL A 204 21.28 -48.38 7.69
C VAL A 204 20.98 -48.55 6.20
N LEU A 205 19.78 -49.00 5.86
CA LEU A 205 19.36 -49.17 4.48
C LEU A 205 18.92 -47.82 3.90
N LEU A 206 19.76 -47.22 3.06
CA LEU A 206 19.50 -45.96 2.37
C LEU A 206 19.95 -46.06 0.91
N THR A 207 19.30 -45.31 0.02
CA THR A 207 19.89 -45.05 -1.30
C THR A 207 21.07 -44.09 -1.12
N PRO A 208 22.09 -44.09 -2.01
CA PRO A 208 23.18 -43.10 -1.97
C PRO A 208 22.68 -41.65 -1.90
N LYS A 209 21.67 -41.30 -2.69
CA LYS A 209 21.05 -39.96 -2.64
C LYS A 209 20.39 -39.64 -1.28
N ALA A 210 19.75 -40.63 -0.64
CA ALA A 210 19.18 -40.44 0.70
C ALA A 210 20.28 -40.33 1.76
N ALA A 211 21.39 -41.07 1.60
CA ALA A 211 22.55 -40.96 2.47
C ALA A 211 23.22 -39.57 2.38
N GLU A 212 23.32 -39.00 1.18
CA GLU A 212 23.79 -37.62 0.98
C GLU A 212 22.91 -36.61 1.73
N ALA A 213 21.59 -36.66 1.54
CA ALA A 213 20.65 -35.76 2.19
C ALA A 213 20.69 -35.89 3.72
N GLU A 214 20.78 -37.11 4.24
CA GLU A 214 20.81 -37.35 5.67
C GLU A 214 22.15 -36.93 6.29
N CYS A 215 23.27 -37.17 5.61
CA CYS A 215 24.57 -36.67 6.04
C CYS A 215 24.67 -35.14 5.94
N GLN A 216 24.00 -34.51 4.96
CA GLN A 216 23.88 -33.05 4.90
C GLN A 216 23.16 -32.49 6.11
N ARG A 217 22.07 -33.14 6.55
CA ARG A 217 21.30 -32.75 7.72
C ARG A 217 22.08 -32.86 9.05
N LEU A 218 22.98 -33.84 9.16
CA LEU A 218 23.73 -34.11 10.39
C LEU A 218 24.99 -33.25 10.50
N SER A 219 25.12 -32.48 11.58
CA SER A 219 26.29 -31.66 11.88
C SER A 219 27.57 -32.46 12.11
N SER A 220 27.46 -33.65 12.69
CA SER A 220 28.60 -34.53 12.92
C SER A 220 29.00 -35.35 11.69
N CYS A 221 28.25 -35.31 10.59
CA CYS A 221 28.56 -36.14 9.42
C CYS A 221 29.58 -35.47 8.51
N ILE A 222 30.68 -36.16 8.25
CA ILE A 222 31.75 -35.75 7.33
C ILE A 222 31.66 -36.52 6.01
N GLY A 223 30.95 -37.64 5.98
CA GLY A 223 30.73 -38.42 4.77
C GLY A 223 30.04 -39.75 5.05
N TYR A 224 29.91 -40.59 4.04
CA TYR A 224 29.37 -41.93 4.20
C TYR A 224 30.11 -42.94 3.33
N THR A 225 29.96 -44.21 3.66
CA THR A 225 30.52 -45.33 2.91
C THR A 225 29.47 -46.43 2.73
N TYR A 226 29.55 -47.16 1.62
CA TYR A 226 28.78 -48.37 1.39
C TYR A 226 29.53 -49.30 0.42
N LYS A 227 29.08 -50.55 0.37
CA LYS A 227 29.60 -51.57 -0.54
C LYS A 227 28.57 -51.90 -1.62
N GLY A 228 28.97 -51.94 -2.88
CA GLY A 228 28.07 -52.29 -3.98
C GLY A 228 28.27 -51.43 -5.22
N ASN A 229 27.19 -51.20 -5.98
CA ASN A 229 27.22 -50.37 -7.17
C ASN A 229 27.29 -48.87 -6.81
N ARG A 230 28.26 -48.14 -7.37
CA ARG A 230 28.41 -46.69 -7.20
C ARG A 230 27.12 -45.92 -7.53
N ASP A 231 26.44 -46.30 -8.60
CA ASP A 231 25.25 -45.58 -9.08
C ASP A 231 23.96 -46.32 -8.67
N ALA A 232 23.99 -46.99 -7.52
CA ALA A 232 22.82 -47.68 -6.98
C ALA A 232 21.67 -46.67 -6.76
N ASN A 233 20.53 -46.89 -7.42
CA ASN A 233 19.29 -46.13 -7.18
C ASN A 233 18.33 -46.87 -6.23
N TYR A 234 18.84 -47.87 -5.51
CA TYR A 234 18.10 -48.72 -4.58
C TYR A 234 18.79 -48.73 -3.20
N PRO A 235 18.09 -49.12 -2.13
CA PRO A 235 18.66 -49.14 -0.79
C PRO A 235 19.86 -50.10 -0.68
N VAL A 236 20.93 -49.60 -0.10
CA VAL A 236 22.16 -50.34 0.23
C VAL A 236 22.49 -50.10 1.70
N SER A 237 23.23 -51.02 2.33
CA SER A 237 23.73 -50.79 3.69
C SER A 237 24.77 -49.68 3.68
N VAL A 238 24.44 -48.58 4.35
CA VAL A 238 25.24 -47.36 4.43
C VAL A 238 25.72 -47.15 5.85
N TRP A 239 26.94 -46.64 5.98
CA TRP A 239 27.51 -46.17 7.23
C TRP A 239 27.81 -44.68 7.12
N LEU A 240 27.10 -43.83 7.88
CA LEU A 240 27.43 -42.42 8.00
C LEU A 240 28.61 -42.24 8.97
N LYS A 241 29.55 -41.35 8.65
CA LYS A 241 30.84 -41.26 9.30
C LYS A 241 31.13 -39.86 9.83
N GLN A 242 31.77 -39.79 11.00
CA GLN A 242 32.16 -38.55 11.68
C GLN A 242 33.60 -38.10 11.38
N LYS A 243 34.38 -38.94 10.70
CA LYS A 243 35.75 -38.65 10.28
C LYS A 243 35.95 -39.11 8.84
N TRP A 244 36.91 -38.48 8.17
CA TRP A 244 37.31 -38.84 6.82
C TRP A 244 38.70 -39.48 6.82
N ASP A 245 38.74 -40.79 6.61
CA ASP A 245 39.95 -41.60 6.51
C ASP A 245 39.79 -42.69 5.44
N CYS A 246 39.50 -42.26 4.20
CA CYS A 246 39.23 -43.22 3.13
C CYS A 246 40.46 -44.11 2.82
N THR A 247 40.27 -45.41 2.93
CA THR A 247 41.23 -46.44 2.55
C THR A 247 40.78 -47.10 1.24
N GLN A 248 41.62 -47.05 0.21
CA GLN A 248 41.27 -47.60 -1.10
C GLN A 248 40.96 -49.09 -1.03
N ALA A 249 39.84 -49.49 -1.61
CA ALA A 249 39.39 -50.88 -1.66
C ALA A 249 38.38 -51.10 -2.78
N SER A 250 38.46 -52.26 -3.44
CA SER A 250 37.53 -52.62 -4.51
C SER A 250 36.13 -52.93 -3.98
N GLY A 251 35.11 -52.49 -4.71
CA GLY A 251 33.69 -52.70 -4.39
C GLY A 251 33.13 -51.80 -3.29
N TRP A 252 33.94 -50.88 -2.75
CA TRP A 252 33.53 -49.88 -1.77
C TRP A 252 33.52 -48.49 -2.38
N HIS A 253 32.52 -47.70 -2.00
CA HIS A 253 32.38 -46.32 -2.42
C HIS A 253 32.13 -45.46 -1.19
N SER A 254 32.96 -44.41 -1.05
CA SER A 254 32.85 -43.45 0.03
C SER A 254 32.74 -42.04 -0.55
N PHE A 255 31.89 -41.22 0.06
CA PHE A 255 31.59 -39.88 -0.40
C PHE A 255 31.77 -38.90 0.76
N LYS A 256 32.62 -37.89 0.57
CA LYS A 256 32.88 -36.86 1.56
C LYS A 256 31.89 -35.72 1.38
N LYS A 257 31.28 -35.30 2.48
CA LYS A 257 30.41 -34.15 2.50
C LYS A 257 31.24 -32.92 2.08
N PRO A 258 30.74 -32.11 1.13
CA PRO A 258 31.40 -30.86 0.80
C PRO A 258 31.51 -29.96 2.05
N PRO A 259 32.52 -29.07 2.11
CA PRO A 259 32.55 -28.02 3.12
C PRO A 259 31.21 -27.27 3.11
N VAL A 260 30.63 -27.06 4.29
CA VAL A 260 29.41 -26.26 4.39
C VAL A 260 29.80 -24.80 4.21
N ASP A 261 29.14 -24.13 3.28
CA ASP A 261 29.24 -22.70 3.05
C ASP A 261 27.82 -22.14 3.15
N CYS A 262 27.59 -21.26 4.13
CA CYS A 262 26.29 -20.62 4.34
C CYS A 262 26.05 -19.44 3.39
N GLY A 263 27.04 -19.08 2.57
CA GLY A 263 27.05 -17.87 1.76
C GLY A 263 27.04 -16.60 2.62
N PRO A 264 26.95 -15.42 2.00
CA PRO A 264 26.84 -14.16 2.74
C PRO A 264 25.60 -14.13 3.63
N PRO A 265 25.73 -13.82 4.93
CA PRO A 265 24.60 -13.71 5.85
C PRO A 265 23.69 -12.53 5.51
N PHE A 266 22.45 -12.62 5.99
CA PHE A 266 21.43 -11.62 5.79
C PHE A 266 20.46 -11.51 7.00
N GLN A 267 20.33 -10.29 7.53
CA GLN A 267 19.28 -9.88 8.46
C GLN A 267 18.87 -8.43 8.17
N PRO A 268 17.59 -8.06 8.35
CA PRO A 268 17.16 -6.68 8.22
C PRO A 268 17.92 -5.75 9.16
N ASN A 269 18.29 -4.57 8.67
CA ASN A 269 18.94 -3.51 9.46
C ASN A 269 20.30 -3.86 10.07
N VAL A 270 20.96 -4.90 9.57
CA VAL A 270 22.30 -5.34 9.99
C VAL A 270 23.24 -5.19 8.79
N ASP A 271 24.44 -4.65 9.03
CA ASP A 271 25.51 -4.54 8.05
C ASP A 271 26.55 -5.66 8.26
N PHE A 272 26.54 -6.62 7.32
CA PHE A 272 27.44 -7.78 7.30
C PHE A 272 28.70 -7.56 6.45
N SER A 273 29.02 -6.33 6.03
CA SER A 273 30.19 -6.03 5.19
C SER A 273 31.53 -6.48 5.78
N SER A 274 31.61 -6.61 7.12
CA SER A 274 32.80 -7.12 7.81
C SER A 274 32.88 -8.65 7.89
N CYS A 275 31.86 -9.38 7.46
CA CYS A 275 31.81 -10.84 7.54
C CYS A 275 32.45 -11.46 6.29
N THR A 276 33.41 -12.37 6.49
CA THR A 276 34.12 -13.02 5.37
C THR A 276 34.25 -14.53 5.53
N ASP A 277 34.03 -15.08 6.73
CA ASP A 277 34.03 -16.51 6.99
C ASP A 277 32.60 -17.04 6.96
N TYR A 278 32.28 -17.76 5.89
CA TYR A 278 30.97 -18.37 5.66
C TYR A 278 30.99 -19.89 5.86
N SER A 279 32.11 -20.43 6.33
CA SER A 279 32.29 -21.86 6.51
C SER A 279 31.54 -22.40 7.74
N TYR A 280 31.31 -23.71 7.80
CA TYR A 280 30.70 -24.37 8.97
C TYR A 280 31.32 -23.91 10.29
N GLY A 281 30.48 -23.43 11.21
CA GLY A 281 30.92 -22.93 12.52
C GLY A 281 31.57 -21.55 12.49
N GLY A 282 31.79 -20.98 11.30
CA GLY A 282 32.14 -19.58 11.10
C GLY A 282 31.13 -18.69 11.78
N SER A 283 31.61 -17.71 12.53
CA SER A 283 30.79 -16.79 13.30
C SER A 283 31.06 -15.36 12.88
N CYS A 284 30.02 -14.55 12.76
CA CYS A 284 30.15 -13.12 12.52
C CYS A 284 29.45 -12.28 13.60
N SER A 285 30.13 -11.22 14.03
CA SER A 285 29.58 -10.16 14.89
C SER A 285 29.44 -8.86 14.08
N PRO A 286 28.41 -8.73 13.23
CA PRO A 286 28.19 -7.55 12.39
C PRO A 286 27.75 -6.32 13.21
N ILE A 287 27.69 -5.16 12.56
CA ILE A 287 27.17 -3.92 13.15
C ILE A 287 25.75 -3.64 12.67
N CYS A 288 25.00 -2.82 13.40
CA CYS A 288 23.71 -2.35 12.92
C CYS A 288 23.88 -1.30 11.81
N ALA A 289 22.96 -1.32 10.85
CA ALA A 289 22.87 -0.27 9.83
C ALA A 289 22.57 1.09 10.49
N THR A 290 22.91 2.18 9.80
CA THR A 290 22.70 3.55 10.28
C THR A 290 21.26 3.76 10.78
N GLY A 291 21.11 4.26 12.02
CA GLY A 291 19.80 4.50 12.65
C GLY A 291 19.26 3.32 13.49
N TYR A 292 19.97 2.19 13.53
CA TYR A 292 19.56 1.01 14.30
C TYR A 292 20.57 0.69 15.41
N ILE A 293 20.08 0.10 16.50
CA ILE A 293 20.91 -0.32 17.64
C ILE A 293 20.65 -1.79 17.97
N GLY A 294 21.67 -2.48 18.46
CA GLY A 294 21.61 -3.91 18.72
C GLY A 294 22.99 -4.56 18.77
N ARG A 295 23.02 -5.85 19.10
CA ARG A 295 24.22 -6.70 19.03
C ARG A 295 23.90 -7.96 18.24
N PRO A 296 23.80 -7.85 16.91
CA PRO A 296 23.56 -8.99 16.05
C PRO A 296 24.76 -9.94 16.06
N PHE A 297 24.49 -11.24 16.02
CA PHE A 297 25.48 -12.29 15.92
C PHE A 297 24.94 -13.40 15.02
N ALA A 298 25.80 -13.96 14.18
CA ALA A 298 25.43 -15.03 13.26
C ALA A 298 26.45 -16.16 13.30
N VAL A 299 25.99 -17.41 13.22
CA VAL A 299 26.85 -18.60 13.11
C VAL A 299 26.38 -19.47 11.96
N CYS A 300 27.30 -19.94 11.13
CA CYS A 300 26.99 -20.83 10.02
C CYS A 300 26.70 -22.25 10.54
N GLY A 301 25.47 -22.72 10.32
CA GLY A 301 24.98 -24.03 10.74
C GLY A 301 25.45 -25.16 9.82
N SER A 302 25.21 -26.41 10.25
CA SER A 302 25.61 -27.61 9.52
C SER A 302 24.80 -27.92 8.26
N ASP A 303 23.64 -27.29 8.14
CA ASP A 303 22.69 -27.39 7.04
C ASP A 303 22.96 -26.33 5.95
N GLY A 304 24.01 -25.51 6.11
CA GLY A 304 24.30 -24.41 5.18
C GLY A 304 23.42 -23.18 5.39
N SER A 305 22.74 -23.08 6.54
CA SER A 305 21.96 -21.90 6.93
C SER A 305 22.60 -21.16 8.09
N TRP A 306 22.48 -19.83 8.07
CA TRP A 306 22.89 -19.00 9.21
C TRP A 306 21.89 -19.09 10.34
N VAL A 307 22.40 -19.33 11.56
CA VAL A 307 21.66 -19.15 12.81
C VAL A 307 21.95 -17.76 13.32
N TYR A 308 20.92 -16.94 13.47
CA TYR A 308 21.04 -15.58 13.96
C TYR A 308 20.62 -15.46 15.42
N VAL A 309 21.42 -14.74 16.20
CA VAL A 309 21.18 -14.43 17.61
C VAL A 309 21.14 -12.92 17.77
N GLY A 310 20.02 -12.44 18.32
CA GLY A 310 19.76 -11.00 18.40
C GLY A 310 19.46 -10.37 17.04
N GLY A 311 19.43 -9.04 17.03
CA GLY A 311 19.12 -8.26 15.84
C GLY A 311 19.24 -6.78 16.12
N CYS A 312 18.91 -5.98 15.12
CA CYS A 312 18.93 -4.53 15.19
C CYS A 312 17.49 -4.01 15.18
N THR A 313 17.12 -3.27 16.22
CA THR A 313 15.83 -2.57 16.31
C THR A 313 16.03 -1.11 15.98
N ALA A 314 14.97 -0.43 15.52
CA ALA A 314 14.98 1.01 15.35
C ALA A 314 15.46 1.63 16.66
N GLY A 315 16.68 2.19 16.64
CA GLY A 315 17.09 3.05 17.73
C GLY A 315 16.20 4.29 17.65
N ALA A 316 15.89 4.91 18.79
CA ALA A 316 15.65 6.34 18.73
C ALA A 316 16.81 6.93 17.91
N ALA A 317 16.49 7.65 16.81
CA ALA A 317 17.46 8.24 15.90
C ALA A 317 18.66 8.73 16.71
N ARG A 318 19.91 8.45 16.29
CA ARG A 318 21.14 8.83 17.02
C ARG A 318 20.89 10.19 17.64
N VAL A 319 20.61 10.23 18.94
CA VAL A 319 20.18 11.47 19.58
C VAL A 319 21.41 12.33 19.56
N ASP A 320 21.42 13.31 18.66
CA ASP A 320 22.52 14.22 18.45
C ASP A 320 22.10 15.53 19.09
N CYS A 321 22.70 15.82 20.25
CA CYS A 321 22.40 17.03 21.00
C CYS A 321 23.05 18.28 20.37
N GLY A 322 23.80 18.13 19.27
CA GLY A 322 24.62 19.18 18.67
C GLY A 322 25.73 19.66 19.62
N PRO A 323 26.53 20.67 19.27
CA PRO A 323 27.53 21.22 20.18
C PRO A 323 26.86 21.88 21.41
N PRO A 324 27.27 21.56 22.67
CA PRO A 324 26.73 22.22 23.84
C PRO A 324 27.02 23.73 23.80
N ASN A 325 26.04 24.53 24.21
CA ASN A 325 26.23 25.96 24.42
C ASN A 325 25.83 26.31 25.85
N GLN A 326 26.80 26.82 26.62
CA GLN A 326 26.55 27.36 27.96
C GLN A 326 27.44 28.59 28.14
N PRO A 327 26.92 29.70 28.67
CA PRO A 327 27.72 30.89 28.95
C PRO A 327 28.89 30.57 29.89
N ASN A 328 30.07 31.13 29.59
CA ASN A 328 31.30 31.03 30.39
C ASN A 328 31.90 29.61 30.50
N VAL A 329 31.52 28.69 29.60
CA VAL A 329 32.09 27.34 29.48
C VAL A 329 32.66 27.14 28.07
N ASP A 330 33.86 26.58 27.97
CA ASP A 330 34.52 26.24 26.70
C ASP A 330 34.41 24.73 26.44
N PHE A 331 33.56 24.39 25.47
CA PHE A 331 33.28 23.01 25.01
C PHE A 331 34.12 22.60 23.78
N ARG A 332 35.16 23.33 23.38
CA ARG A 332 35.95 23.03 22.16
C ARG A 332 36.65 21.67 22.17
N SER A 333 36.80 21.04 23.33
CA SER A 333 37.34 19.68 23.47
C SER A 333 36.29 18.57 23.25
N CYS A 334 35.01 18.90 23.12
CA CYS A 334 33.94 17.94 22.85
C CYS A 334 33.90 17.58 21.35
N THR A 335 33.91 16.29 21.03
CA THR A 335 33.81 15.80 19.65
C THR A 335 32.73 14.74 19.44
N ASP A 336 32.09 14.25 20.50
CA ASP A 336 31.00 13.27 20.44
C ASP A 336 29.72 13.81 21.09
N TYR A 337 28.70 14.00 20.26
CA TYR A 337 27.41 14.60 20.63
C TYR A 337 26.28 13.57 20.68
N SER A 338 26.61 12.28 20.74
CA SER A 338 25.62 11.19 20.74
C SER A 338 24.98 10.92 22.09
N PHE A 339 23.80 10.29 22.08
CA PHE A 339 23.08 9.84 23.27
C PHE A 339 24.00 9.20 24.33
N ARG A 340 23.92 9.71 25.56
CA ARG A 340 24.76 9.32 26.72
C ARG A 340 26.24 9.68 26.62
N SER A 341 26.67 10.43 25.62
CA SER A 341 28.01 11.02 25.65
C SER A 341 28.09 12.04 26.78
N VAL A 342 29.17 11.98 27.55
CA VAL A 342 29.49 12.96 28.58
C VAL A 342 30.64 13.78 28.06
N CYS A 343 30.41 15.07 27.84
CA CYS A 343 31.51 15.99 27.58
C CYS A 343 31.97 16.66 28.87
N VAL A 344 33.27 16.57 29.14
CA VAL A 344 33.93 17.34 30.19
C VAL A 344 34.55 18.58 29.55
N ALA A 345 34.19 19.76 30.06
CA ALA A 345 34.59 21.05 29.52
C ALA A 345 35.44 21.83 30.53
N VAL A 346 36.01 22.95 30.08
CA VAL A 346 36.75 23.88 30.95
C VAL A 346 36.01 25.21 31.06
N CYS A 347 36.18 25.91 32.18
CA CYS A 347 35.64 27.25 32.31
C CYS A 347 36.36 28.23 31.38
N ALA A 348 35.62 29.21 30.84
CA ALA A 348 36.20 30.30 30.09
C ALA A 348 37.15 31.15 30.97
N THR A 349 38.05 31.90 30.35
CA THR A 349 39.03 32.75 31.05
C THR A 349 38.34 33.66 32.06
N GLY A 350 38.77 33.62 33.33
CA GLY A 350 38.19 34.41 34.43
C GLY A 350 37.14 33.68 35.26
N TYR A 351 36.77 32.43 34.92
CA TYR A 351 35.79 31.62 35.65
C TYR A 351 36.42 30.34 36.21
N THR A 352 35.87 29.80 37.30
CA THR A 352 36.37 28.56 37.96
C THR A 352 35.24 27.55 38.16
N GLY A 353 35.54 26.25 38.02
CA GLY A 353 34.55 25.17 38.11
C GLY A 353 34.98 23.91 37.37
N ARG A 354 34.11 22.89 37.37
CA ARG A 354 34.28 21.62 36.62
C ARG A 354 32.99 21.31 35.84
N PRO A 355 32.76 21.97 34.69
CA PRO A 355 31.54 21.78 33.92
C PRO A 355 31.56 20.46 33.15
N SER A 356 30.38 19.83 33.07
CA SER A 356 30.14 18.65 32.25
C SER A 356 28.73 18.69 31.67
N ALA A 357 28.54 18.21 30.45
CA ALA A 357 27.24 18.10 29.78
C ALA A 357 26.97 16.64 29.38
N LEU A 358 25.73 16.19 29.51
CA LEU A 358 25.31 14.81 29.20
C LEU A 358 24.20 14.87 28.14
N CYS A 359 24.41 14.24 26.99
CA CYS A 359 23.38 14.21 25.97
C CYS A 359 22.21 13.29 26.38
N GLY A 360 21.05 13.90 26.63
CA GLY A 360 19.80 13.26 27.05
C GLY A 360 19.11 12.47 25.93
N SER A 361 18.07 11.71 26.27
CA SER A 361 17.32 10.90 25.30
C SER A 361 16.37 11.72 24.41
N ASP A 362 16.19 13.00 24.69
CA ASP A 362 15.31 13.93 24.00
C ASP A 362 16.05 14.88 23.04
N GLY A 363 17.38 14.80 22.95
CA GLY A 363 18.21 15.68 22.10
C GLY A 363 18.73 16.93 22.80
N SER A 364 18.64 17.02 24.13
CA SER A 364 19.13 18.15 24.93
C SER A 364 20.36 17.81 25.80
N TRP A 365 21.13 18.84 26.18
CA TRP A 365 22.35 18.78 27.02
C TRP A 365 22.10 19.01 28.51
#